data_AF-A0A811QEH4-F1
#
_entry.id   AF-A0A811QEH4-F1
#
_cell.length_a   1.000
_cell.length_b   1.000
_cell.length_c   1.000
_cell.angle_alpha   90.00
_cell.angle_beta   90.00
_cell.angle_gamma   90.00
#
_symmetry.space_group_name_H-M   'P 1'
#
loop_
_entity.id
_entity.type
_entity.pdbx_description
1 polymer ?
#
loop_
_entity_poly.entity_id
_entity_poly.type
_entity_poly.pdbx_seq_one_letter_code
_entity_poly.pdbx_strand_id
1 'polypeptide(L)'
;MEELRLIKQGVLPEGGRMIAVKRLAENAPVPSGMTFETEVTNLMALKHQNIVELLHYCHEAQKKVIQHNGRYVIVEMTEICLCYEYLPKGSLDKYLDDANGLNQVKTCILIGLKCVEVDRKKRPSIVDIVDKLSGKFVPIFEQVSPSQHA
;
A
#
# COMPACT_ATOMS: atom_id res chain seq x y z
N MET A 1 1.87 6.25 10.49
CA MET A 1 1.75 5.45 9.24
C MET A 1 3.11 5.36 8.52
N GLU A 2 4.22 5.17 9.26
CA GLU A 2 5.56 5.41 8.71
C GLU A 2 6.40 4.14 8.48
N GLU A 3 5.86 2.95 8.75
CA GLU A 3 6.63 1.68 8.65
C GLU A 3 6.53 0.92 7.31
N LEU A 4 5.88 1.48 6.28
CA LEU A 4 5.71 0.80 4.97
C LEU A 4 6.62 1.34 3.85
N ARG A 5 7.67 2.11 4.21
CA ARG A 5 8.46 2.92 3.26
C ARG A 5 9.79 2.31 2.82
N LEU A 6 9.99 1.00 2.96
CA LEU A 6 11.21 0.35 2.46
C LEU A 6 11.01 -0.14 1.03
N ILE A 7 11.13 0.80 0.09
CA ILE A 7 11.33 0.50 -1.33
C ILE A 7 12.84 0.61 -1.63
N LYS A 8 13.48 -0.51 -1.92
CA LYS A 8 14.87 -0.54 -2.41
C LYS A 8 14.89 -0.64 -3.93
N GLN A 9 15.96 -0.14 -4.56
CA GLN A 9 16.21 -0.37 -5.98
C GLN A 9 17.10 -1.61 -6.14
N GLY A 10 16.90 -2.35 -7.23
CA GLY A 10 17.71 -3.51 -7.60
C GLY A 10 17.87 -3.63 -9.10
N VAL A 11 18.77 -4.53 -9.51
CA VAL A 11 19.02 -4.85 -10.92
C VAL A 11 18.85 -6.36 -11.09
N LEU A 12 18.01 -6.77 -12.04
CA LEU A 12 17.91 -8.19 -12.39
C LEU A 12 19.19 -8.64 -13.11
N PRO A 13 19.77 -9.79 -12.71
CA PRO A 13 20.98 -10.32 -13.36
C PRO A 13 20.77 -10.57 -14.86
N GLU A 14 19.55 -10.94 -15.22
CA GLU A 14 19.13 -11.19 -16.60
C GLU A 14 18.80 -9.86 -17.29
N GLY A 15 19.71 -9.40 -18.15
CA GLY A 15 19.48 -8.23 -19.01
C GLY A 15 19.52 -6.86 -18.32
N GLY A 16 19.89 -6.79 -17.03
CA GLY A 16 20.14 -5.52 -16.34
C GLY A 16 18.89 -4.67 -16.08
N ARG A 17 17.69 -5.28 -16.12
CA ARG A 17 16.42 -4.57 -15.90
C ARG A 17 16.36 -4.03 -14.46
N MET A 18 16.09 -2.74 -14.32
CA MET A 18 15.90 -2.08 -13.03
C MET A 18 14.58 -2.49 -12.38
N ILE A 19 14.60 -2.74 -11.07
CA ILE A 19 13.42 -3.11 -10.28
C ILE A 19 13.29 -2.27 -9.00
N ALA A 20 12.05 -2.14 -8.54
CA ALA A 20 11.70 -1.61 -7.23
C ALA A 20 11.25 -2.75 -6.31
N VAL A 21 11.95 -2.95 -5.20
CA VAL A 21 11.69 -4.01 -4.21
C VAL A 21 10.95 -3.42 -3.03
N LYS A 22 9.71 -3.83 -2.82
CA LYS A 22 8.89 -3.47 -1.67
C LYS A 22 8.85 -4.63 -0.68
N ARG A 23 9.43 -4.45 0.50
CA ARG A 23 9.29 -5.40 1.61
C ARG A 23 7.95 -5.20 2.32
N LEU A 24 7.19 -6.26 2.53
CA LEU A 24 5.97 -6.20 3.34
C LEU A 24 6.30 -6.42 4.83
N ALA A 25 5.37 -6.01 5.70
CA ALA A 25 5.50 -6.27 7.13
C ALA A 25 5.53 -7.79 7.40
N GLU A 26 6.27 -8.18 8.43
CA GLU A 26 6.32 -9.58 8.88
C GLU A 26 4.90 -10.06 9.21
N ASN A 27 4.57 -11.27 8.77
CA ASN A 27 3.24 -11.86 8.97
C ASN A 27 2.09 -10.97 8.46
N ALA A 28 2.30 -10.27 7.34
CA ALA A 28 1.28 -9.44 6.72
C ALA A 28 -0.04 -10.23 6.59
N PRO A 29 -1.16 -9.71 7.14
CA PRO A 29 -2.41 -10.46 7.18
C PRO A 29 -2.94 -10.65 5.76
N VAL A 30 -3.17 -11.91 5.40
CA VAL A 30 -3.92 -12.26 4.19
C VAL A 30 -5.40 -12.33 4.55
N PRO A 31 -6.31 -11.74 3.75
CA PRO A 31 -7.75 -11.86 3.98
C PRO A 31 -8.21 -13.31 4.09
N SER A 32 -9.15 -13.57 4.99
CA SER A 32 -9.70 -14.92 5.21
C SER A 32 -10.29 -15.50 3.91
N GLY A 33 -9.88 -16.73 3.57
CA GLY A 33 -10.33 -17.42 2.35
C GLY A 33 -9.46 -17.19 1.11
N MET A 34 -8.36 -16.43 1.22
CA MET A 34 -7.35 -16.26 0.18
C MET A 34 -5.96 -16.59 0.70
N THR A 35 -5.06 -17.01 -0.18
CA THR A 35 -3.63 -17.19 0.15
C THR A 35 -2.81 -16.07 -0.49
N PHE A 36 -1.60 -15.84 0.03
CA PHE A 36 -0.66 -14.88 -0.55
C PHE A 36 -0.38 -15.19 -2.03
N GLU A 37 -0.21 -16.48 -2.36
CA GLU A 37 0.07 -16.96 -3.71
C GLU A 37 -1.07 -16.65 -4.69
N THR A 38 -2.32 -16.72 -4.24
CA THR A 38 -3.48 -16.40 -5.08
C THR A 38 -3.46 -14.92 -5.46
N GLU A 39 -3.29 -14.05 -4.47
CA GLU A 39 -3.27 -12.59 -4.68
C GLU A 39 -2.06 -12.16 -5.52
N VAL A 40 -0.87 -12.68 -5.23
CA VAL A 40 0.34 -12.30 -5.97
C VAL A 40 0.28 -12.78 -7.42
N THR A 41 -0.29 -13.96 -7.68
CA THR A 41 -0.47 -14.47 -9.05
C THR A 41 -1.44 -13.59 -9.83
N ASN A 42 -2.55 -13.18 -9.21
CA ASN A 42 -3.49 -12.24 -9.83
C ASN A 42 -2.80 -10.91 -10.17
N LEU A 43 -2.00 -10.36 -9.26
CA LEU A 43 -1.25 -9.13 -9.48
C LEU A 43 -0.20 -9.26 -10.60
N MET A 44 0.53 -10.38 -10.66
CA MET A 44 1.52 -10.64 -11.71
C MET A 44 0.90 -10.78 -13.10
N ALA A 45 -0.33 -11.29 -13.18
CA ALA A 45 -1.08 -11.42 -14.43
C ALA A 45 -1.59 -10.08 -15.00
N LEU A 46 -1.67 -9.02 -14.18
CA LEU A 46 -2.11 -7.71 -14.65
C LEU A 46 -1.04 -7.09 -15.56
N LYS A 47 -1.39 -6.89 -16.83
CA LYS A 47 -0.58 -6.18 -17.83
C LYS A 47 -1.38 -5.03 -18.40
N HIS A 48 -1.03 -3.80 -18.04
CA HIS A 48 -1.68 -2.60 -18.55
C HIS A 48 -0.74 -1.41 -18.47
N GLN A 49 -0.74 -0.53 -19.47
CA GLN A 49 0.16 0.63 -19.58
C GLN A 49 0.10 1.61 -18.39
N ASN A 50 -0.98 1.57 -17.60
CA ASN A 50 -1.20 2.46 -16.45
C ASN A 50 -1.14 1.73 -15.09
N ILE A 51 -0.73 0.46 -15.07
CA ILE A 51 -0.57 -0.33 -13.84
C ILE A 51 0.88 -0.78 -13.79
N VAL A 52 1.57 -0.46 -12.70
CA VAL A 52 2.98 -0.85 -12.50
C VAL A 52 3.07 -2.37 -12.45
N GLU A 53 3.88 -2.94 -13.34
CA GLU A 53 4.02 -4.38 -13.49
C GLU A 53 4.72 -5.00 -12.26
N LEU A 54 4.08 -6.01 -11.66
CA LEU A 54 4.74 -6.90 -10.70
C LEU A 54 5.50 -7.98 -11.47
N LEU A 55 6.81 -8.04 -11.29
CA LEU A 55 7.71 -8.92 -12.04
C LEU A 55 8.02 -10.20 -11.30
N HIS A 56 8.30 -10.09 -10.01
CA HIS A 56 8.66 -11.22 -9.16
C HIS A 56 8.15 -11.00 -7.73
N TYR A 57 8.16 -12.06 -6.93
CA TYR A 57 7.94 -11.97 -5.50
C TYR A 57 8.85 -12.96 -4.75
N CYS A 58 9.01 -12.72 -3.46
CA CYS A 58 9.60 -13.64 -2.51
C CYS A 58 8.59 -13.88 -1.38
N HIS A 59 8.40 -15.15 -1.01
CA HIS A 59 7.58 -15.59 0.11
C HIS A 59 8.31 -16.75 0.77
N GLU A 60 9.18 -16.44 1.74
CA GLU A 60 10.07 -17.44 2.34
C GLU A 60 9.94 -17.44 3.86
N ALA A 61 9.62 -18.60 4.42
CA ALA A 61 9.63 -18.82 5.87
C ALA A 61 11.05 -19.10 6.36
N GLN A 62 11.53 -18.29 7.31
CA GLN A 62 12.86 -18.40 7.87
C GLN A 62 12.78 -18.55 9.39
N LYS A 63 13.61 -19.44 9.95
CA LYS A 63 13.76 -19.57 11.40
C LYS A 63 14.71 -18.50 11.92
N LYS A 64 14.22 -17.61 12.77
CA LYS A 64 15.02 -16.57 13.42
C LYS A 64 15.07 -16.81 14.92
N VAL A 65 16.24 -16.56 15.51
CA VAL A 65 16.40 -16.57 16.97
C VAL A 65 16.13 -15.16 17.47
N ILE A 66 15.09 -14.99 18.29
CA ILE A 66 14.75 -13.71 18.91
C ILE A 66 14.88 -13.81 20.42
N GLN A 67 15.20 -12.69 21.07
CA GLN A 67 15.18 -12.60 22.52
C GLN A 67 13.77 -12.20 22.98
N HIS A 68 13.16 -13.02 23.83
CA HIS A 68 11.85 -12.75 24.41
C HIS A 68 11.91 -13.04 25.92
N ASN A 69 11.62 -12.04 26.75
CA ASN A 69 11.69 -12.13 28.21
C ASN A 69 13.02 -12.70 28.74
N GLY A 70 14.14 -12.25 28.18
CA GLY A 70 15.48 -12.68 28.58
C GLY A 70 15.90 -14.07 28.12
N ARG A 71 15.07 -14.77 27.33
CA ARG A 71 15.38 -16.09 26.75
C ARG A 71 15.48 -16.00 25.23
N TYR A 72 16.32 -16.84 24.63
CA TYR A 72 16.38 -17.00 23.18
C TYR A 72 15.35 -18.04 22.74
N VAL A 73 14.45 -17.64 21.86
CA VAL A 73 13.42 -18.51 21.28
C VAL A 73 13.56 -18.52 19.77
N ILE A 74 13.32 -19.68 19.16
CA ILE A 74 13.28 -19.83 17.71
C ILE A 74 11.85 -19.53 17.27
N VAL A 75 11.69 -18.54 16.41
CA VAL A 75 10.42 -18.20 15.77
C VAL A 75 10.53 -18.39 14.27
N GLU A 76 9.43 -18.81 13.66
CA GLU A 76 9.30 -18.82 12.21
C GLU A 76 8.79 -17.44 11.79
N MET A 77 9.56 -16.77 10.94
CA MET A 77 9.24 -15.45 10.39
C MET A 77 9.20 -15.56 8.88
N THR A 78 8.10 -15.14 8.29
CA THR A 78 7.95 -15.11 6.84
C THR A 78 8.43 -13.78 6.28
N GLU A 79 9.46 -13.82 5.45
CA GLU A 79 9.91 -12.67 4.68
C GLU A 79 9.15 -12.59 3.36
N ILE A 80 8.57 -11.42 3.10
CA ILE A 80 7.79 -11.16 1.89
C ILE A 80 8.32 -9.92 1.18
N CYS A 81 8.70 -10.09 -0.09
CA CYS A 81 9.09 -8.99 -0.97
C CYS A 81 8.29 -9.03 -2.27
N LEU A 82 7.88 -7.86 -2.76
CA LEU A 82 7.30 -7.68 -4.08
C LEU A 82 8.28 -6.89 -4.96
N CYS A 83 8.59 -7.40 -6.14
CA CYS A 83 9.54 -6.80 -7.07
C CYS A 83 8.78 -6.24 -8.28
N TYR A 84 8.58 -4.93 -8.29
CA TYR A 84 7.94 -4.21 -9.38
C TYR A 84 8.96 -3.74 -10.41
N GLU A 85 8.51 -3.45 -11.62
CA GLU A 85 9.28 -2.65 -12.54
C GLU A 85 9.63 -1.28 -11.93
N TYR A 86 10.82 -0.78 -12.23
CA TYR A 86 11.24 0.52 -11.74
C TYR A 86 10.67 1.66 -12.58
N LEU A 87 10.02 2.63 -11.94
CA LEU A 87 9.52 3.85 -12.58
C LEU A 87 10.46 5.04 -12.30
N PRO A 88 11.21 5.54 -13.31
CA PRO A 88 12.25 6.54 -13.10
C PRO A 88 11.71 7.93 -12.75
N LYS A 89 10.45 8.23 -13.09
CA LYS A 89 9.82 9.52 -12.76
C LYS A 89 9.31 9.58 -11.32
N GLY A 90 9.36 8.47 -10.59
CA GLY A 90 8.86 8.38 -9.22
C GLY A 90 7.33 8.50 -9.14
N SER A 91 6.84 8.74 -7.93
CA SER A 91 5.41 8.83 -7.62
C SER A 91 4.81 10.20 -7.94
N LEU A 92 3.49 10.22 -8.07
CA LEU A 92 2.70 11.42 -8.40
C LEU A 92 2.82 12.53 -7.35
N ASP A 93 3.13 12.19 -6.09
CA ASP A 93 3.28 13.14 -4.98
C ASP A 93 4.27 14.27 -5.28
N LYS A 94 5.30 14.01 -6.09
CA LYS A 94 6.29 15.02 -6.53
C LYS A 94 5.75 16.07 -7.50
N TYR A 95 4.54 15.87 -8.00
CA TYR A 95 3.91 16.70 -9.03
C TYR A 95 2.60 17.33 -8.52
N LEU A 96 2.22 17.05 -7.27
CA LEU A 96 1.04 17.61 -6.62
C LEU A 96 1.48 18.74 -5.69
N ASP A 97 1.83 19.88 -6.29
CA ASP A 97 2.39 21.03 -5.58
C ASP A 97 1.34 21.91 -4.88
N ASP A 98 0.07 21.78 -5.25
CA ASP A 98 -1.04 22.50 -4.63
C ASP A 98 -1.84 21.62 -3.66
N ALA A 99 -2.28 22.24 -2.55
CA ALA A 99 -3.07 21.54 -1.52
C ALA A 99 -4.36 20.93 -2.10
N ASN A 100 -4.91 21.53 -3.16
CA ASN A 100 -6.14 21.10 -3.80
C ASN A 100 -5.97 19.78 -4.58
N GLY A 101 -4.94 19.66 -5.44
CA GLY A 101 -4.69 18.44 -6.21
C GLY A 101 -4.37 17.25 -5.30
N LEU A 102 -3.57 17.47 -4.26
CA LEU A 102 -3.27 16.44 -3.27
C LEU A 102 -4.53 15.95 -2.54
N ASN A 103 -5.44 16.86 -2.18
CA ASN A 103 -6.69 16.51 -1.50
C ASN A 103 -7.66 15.72 -2.40
N GLN A 104 -7.72 16.05 -3.69
CA GLN A 104 -8.52 15.27 -4.64
C GLN A 104 -8.00 13.83 -4.78
N VAL A 105 -6.68 13.67 -4.95
CA VAL A 105 -6.07 12.33 -5.05
C VAL A 105 -6.27 11.52 -3.77
N LYS A 106 -6.07 12.14 -2.59
CA LYS A 106 -6.38 11.50 -1.30
C LYS A 106 -7.85 11.07 -1.21
N THR A 107 -8.77 11.91 -1.65
CA THR A 107 -10.21 11.61 -1.64
C THR A 107 -10.52 10.39 -2.51
N CYS A 108 -9.98 10.34 -3.73
CA CYS A 108 -10.13 9.19 -4.63
C CYS A 108 -9.59 7.89 -4.01
N ILE A 109 -8.41 7.95 -3.38
CA ILE A 109 -7.81 6.79 -2.70
C ILE A 109 -8.72 6.31 -1.56
N LEU A 110 -9.19 7.23 -0.71
CA LEU A 110 -10.08 6.88 0.41
C LEU A 110 -11.41 6.30 -0.06
N ILE A 111 -11.98 6.81 -1.15
CA ILE A 111 -13.18 6.24 -1.78
C ILE A 111 -12.88 4.81 -2.24
N GLY A 112 -11.79 4.62 -3.01
CA GLY A 112 -11.39 3.30 -3.51
C GLY A 112 -11.21 2.27 -2.39
N LEU A 113 -10.52 2.65 -1.31
CA LEU A 113 -10.36 1.82 -0.11
C LEU A 113 -11.71 1.45 0.52
N LYS A 114 -12.63 2.40 0.63
CA LYS A 114 -13.96 2.14 1.20
C LYS A 114 -14.83 1.25 0.29
N CYS A 115 -14.65 1.32 -1.02
CA CYS A 115 -15.37 0.48 -1.99
C CYS A 115 -14.99 -1.00 -1.89
N VAL A 116 -13.77 -1.31 -1.44
CA VAL A 116 -13.26 -2.69 -1.29
C VAL A 116 -13.42 -3.25 0.13
N GLU A 117 -14.14 -2.56 1.02
CA GLU A 117 -14.45 -3.05 2.37
C GLU A 117 -15.05 -4.46 2.36
N VAL A 118 -14.61 -5.30 3.29
CA VAL A 118 -15.07 -6.70 3.42
C VAL A 118 -16.57 -6.74 3.70
N ASP A 119 -17.03 -5.92 4.65
CA ASP A 119 -18.45 -5.77 4.94
C ASP A 119 -19.10 -4.88 3.88
N ARG A 120 -19.97 -5.50 3.07
CA ARG A 120 -20.73 -4.82 2.01
C ARG A 120 -21.56 -3.65 2.54
N LYS A 121 -22.02 -3.70 3.79
CA LYS A 121 -22.83 -2.63 4.40
C LYS A 121 -22.01 -1.39 4.74
N LYS A 122 -20.68 -1.50 4.83
CA LYS A 122 -19.77 -0.38 5.09
C LYS A 122 -19.31 0.34 3.83
N ARG A 123 -19.54 -0.24 2.66
CA ARG A 123 -19.21 0.35 1.37
C ARG A 123 -20.09 1.58 1.10
N PRO A 124 -19.55 2.65 0.49
CA PRO A 124 -20.33 3.84 0.17
C PRO A 124 -21.35 3.56 -0.94
N SER A 125 -22.46 4.30 -0.95
CA SER A 125 -23.36 4.33 -2.10
C SER A 125 -22.74 5.18 -3.23
N ILE A 126 -23.25 5.03 -4.44
CA ILE A 126 -22.83 5.88 -5.57
C ILE A 126 -23.10 7.37 -5.30
N VAL A 127 -24.15 7.69 -4.55
CA VAL A 127 -24.48 9.07 -4.15
C VAL A 127 -23.39 9.61 -3.23
N ASP A 128 -22.96 8.84 -2.22
CA ASP A 128 -21.88 9.25 -1.30
C ASP A 128 -20.56 9.47 -2.05
N ILE A 129 -20.28 8.65 -3.05
CA ILE A 129 -19.07 8.77 -3.89
C ILE A 129 -19.11 10.07 -4.70
N VAL A 130 -20.22 10.32 -5.40
CA VAL A 130 -20.39 11.52 -6.23
C VAL A 130 -20.33 12.79 -5.39
N ASP A 131 -20.97 12.82 -4.23
CA ASP A 131 -20.96 13.99 -3.34
C ASP A 131 -19.57 14.27 -2.76
N LYS A 132 -18.80 13.23 -2.39
CA LYS A 132 -17.39 13.38 -1.99
C LYS A 132 -16.51 13.90 -3.12
N LEU A 133 -16.65 13.36 -4.33
CA LEU A 133 -15.88 13.81 -5.49
C LEU A 133 -16.24 15.24 -5.92
N SER A 134 -17.50 15.64 -5.71
CA SER A 134 -17.99 16.99 -6.01
C SER A 134 -17.60 18.03 -4.96
N GLY A 135 -16.90 17.64 -3.89
CA GLY A 135 -16.53 18.54 -2.79
C GLY A 135 -17.70 19.00 -1.93
N LYS A 136 -18.87 18.33 -2.01
CA LYS A 136 -20.07 18.67 -1.22
C LYS A 136 -19.97 18.19 0.24
N PHE A 137 -18.98 17.37 0.57
CA PHE A 137 -18.74 16.85 1.91
C PHE A 137 -17.27 17.05 2.30
N VAL A 138 -17.00 18.00 3.21
CA VAL A 138 -15.68 18.22 3.79
C VAL A 138 -15.48 17.20 4.93
N PRO A 139 -14.42 16.36 4.94
CA PRO A 139 -14.16 15.48 6.06
C PRO A 139 -13.88 16.28 7.34
N ILE A 140 -14.41 15.81 8.46
CA ILE A 140 -14.44 16.45 9.81
C ILE A 140 -13.03 16.76 10.39
N PHE A 141 -11.93 16.43 9.71
CA PHE A 141 -10.57 16.57 10.22
C PHE A 141 -9.92 17.97 10.09
N GLU A 142 -10.63 18.99 9.62
CA GLU A 142 -10.12 20.39 9.61
C GLU A 142 -10.77 21.33 10.65
N GLN A 143 -11.54 20.81 11.62
CA GLN A 143 -12.15 21.65 12.67
C GLN A 143 -11.29 21.82 13.94
N VAL A 144 -9.98 21.59 13.89
CA VAL A 144 -9.08 22.04 14.98
C VAL A 144 -8.18 23.15 14.45
N SER A 145 -8.74 24.35 14.40
CA SER A 145 -7.96 25.57 14.44
C SER A 145 -7.44 25.78 15.87
N PRO A 146 -6.21 26.31 16.05
CA PRO A 146 -5.67 26.58 17.37
C PRO A 146 -6.45 27.75 17.96
N SER A 147 -7.29 27.46 18.95
CA SER A 147 -7.90 28.50 19.78
C SER A 147 -6.77 29.25 20.49
N GLN A 148 -6.56 30.48 20.01
CA GLN A 148 -5.97 31.59 20.74
C GLN A 148 -6.53 31.62 22.16
N HIS A 149 -5.67 31.52 23.17
CA HIS A 149 -5.91 32.09 24.49
C HIS A 149 -4.68 32.94 24.85
N ALA A 150 -5.00 34.09 25.41
CA ALA A 150 -4.17 35.26 25.67
C ALA A 150 -2.93 35.02 26.53
#